data_AF-A0A843VJZ0-F1
#
_entry.id   AF-A0A843VJZ0-F1
#
_cell.length_a   1.000
_cell.length_b   1.000
_cell.length_c   1.000
_cell.angle_alpha   90.00
_cell.angle_beta   90.00
_cell.angle_gamma   90.00
#
_symmetry.space_group_name_H-M   'P 1'
#
loop_
_entity.id
_entity.type
_entity.pdbx_description
1 polymer ?
#
loop_
_entity_poly.entity_id
_entity_poly.type
_entity_poly.pdbx_seq_one_letter_code
_entity_poly.pdbx_strand_id
1 'polypeptide(L)'
;MGRRHRRNRHEMEWVTSPTYSGSPREALRLHPPTPLMLPHRANADVKLAGCDVPKGSNVLVNVWAIARNPAVWNLLEFRPERFADEDVDMKGHDFRLLPFGAGRRVCPGAQLGINMVQSMLGHLLHQFRWERRTRIISQPAPFFSLSAVSSLSSPATSIASRRAACLRQTLTSLNDLTKINRIVHGPAAGLLTNSTLSQPLIDSETKVPVAPW
;
A
#
# COMPACT_ATOMS: atom_id res chain seq x y z
N MET A 1 22.84 -23.77 14.49
CA MET A 1 21.91 -23.39 13.39
C MET A 1 20.41 -23.35 13.77
N GLY A 2 19.93 -23.96 14.87
CA GLY A 2 18.48 -24.11 15.13
C GLY A 2 17.69 -22.95 15.79
N ARG A 3 18.33 -21.91 16.34
CA ARG A 3 17.62 -20.83 17.08
C ARG A 3 17.15 -19.63 16.23
N ARG A 4 17.78 -19.37 15.06
CA ARG A 4 17.34 -18.31 14.13
C ARG A 4 16.07 -18.71 13.37
N HIS A 5 15.97 -19.97 12.95
CA HIS A 5 14.85 -20.45 12.12
C HIS A 5 13.51 -20.52 12.88
N ARG A 6 13.53 -20.72 14.21
CA ARG A 6 12.32 -20.79 15.04
C ARG A 6 11.73 -19.41 15.39
N ARG A 7 12.56 -18.35 15.37
CA ARG A 7 12.14 -16.96 15.71
C ARG A 7 11.39 -16.28 14.57
N ASN A 8 11.75 -16.58 13.31
CA ASN A 8 11.10 -16.01 12.12
C ASN A 8 9.69 -16.58 11.85
N ARG A 9 9.33 -17.73 12.42
CA ARG A 9 8.07 -18.42 12.08
C ARG A 9 6.83 -17.70 12.63
N HIS A 10 6.90 -17.16 13.85
CA HIS A 10 5.83 -16.32 14.43
C HIS A 10 5.80 -14.90 13.84
N GLU A 11 6.94 -14.40 13.35
CA GLU A 11 7.04 -13.03 12.84
C GLU A 11 6.37 -12.84 11.46
N MET A 12 6.04 -13.92 10.75
CA MET A 12 5.36 -13.89 9.44
C MET A 12 3.96 -14.53 9.45
N GLU A 13 3.44 -14.93 10.61
CA GLU A 13 2.10 -15.53 10.75
C GLU A 13 0.97 -14.57 10.33
N TRP A 14 1.20 -13.26 10.41
CA TRP A 14 0.27 -12.24 9.93
C TRP A 14 0.20 -12.15 8.39
N VAL A 15 1.18 -12.66 7.65
CA VAL A 15 1.15 -12.69 6.17
C VAL A 15 0.09 -13.67 5.67
N THR A 16 -0.26 -14.66 6.49
CA THR A 16 -1.38 -15.57 6.23
C THR A 16 -2.70 -15.09 6.83
N SER A 17 -2.72 -13.92 7.48
CA SER A 17 -3.95 -13.40 8.08
C SER A 17 -4.96 -12.95 7.01
N PRO A 18 -6.26 -13.15 7.24
CA PRO A 18 -7.28 -12.71 6.29
C PRO A 18 -7.27 -11.21 6.03
N THR A 19 -6.94 -10.41 7.06
CA THR A 19 -6.80 -8.96 6.94
C THR A 19 -5.71 -8.57 5.93
N TYR A 20 -4.53 -9.22 6.00
CA TYR A 20 -3.45 -8.92 5.06
C TYR A 20 -3.77 -9.38 3.63
N SER A 21 -4.27 -10.61 3.46
CA SER A 21 -4.59 -11.14 2.13
C SER A 21 -5.75 -10.38 1.47
N GLY A 22 -6.72 -9.89 2.26
CA GLY A 22 -7.85 -9.10 1.78
C GLY A 22 -7.54 -7.63 1.55
N SER A 23 -6.46 -7.08 2.14
CA SER A 23 -6.15 -5.65 2.08
C SER A 23 -5.95 -5.14 0.64
N PRO A 24 -5.19 -5.82 -0.24
CA PRO A 24 -5.06 -5.40 -1.64
C PRO A 24 -6.39 -5.42 -2.40
N ARG A 25 -7.25 -6.42 -2.14
CA ARG A 25 -8.58 -6.53 -2.76
C ARG A 25 -9.45 -5.36 -2.36
N GLU A 26 -9.49 -5.04 -1.07
CA GLU A 26 -10.30 -3.94 -0.54
C GLU A 26 -9.79 -2.57 -1.00
N ALA A 27 -8.46 -2.40 -1.03
CA ALA A 27 -7.84 -1.18 -1.54
C ALA A 27 -8.18 -0.96 -3.01
N LEU A 28 -8.12 -2.00 -3.85
CA LEU A 28 -8.45 -1.90 -5.28
C LEU A 28 -9.96 -1.79 -5.54
N ARG A 29 -10.82 -2.32 -4.66
CA ARG A 29 -12.26 -2.09 -4.70
C ARG A 29 -12.59 -0.61 -4.48
N LEU A 30 -12.04 -0.01 -3.41
CA LEU A 30 -12.30 1.38 -3.10
C LEU A 30 -11.51 2.34 -4.00
N HIS A 31 -10.30 2.00 -4.40
CA HIS A 31 -9.44 2.89 -5.18
C HIS A 31 -8.92 2.19 -6.45
N PRO A 32 -9.81 1.85 -7.40
CA PRO A 32 -9.39 1.27 -8.66
C PRO A 32 -8.53 2.30 -9.42
N PRO A 33 -7.31 1.95 -9.88
CA PRO A 33 -6.46 2.88 -10.62
C PRO A 33 -7.09 3.38 -11.94
N THR A 34 -7.96 2.56 -12.54
CA THR A 34 -8.66 2.83 -13.80
C THR A 34 -10.19 2.78 -13.59
N PRO A 35 -10.81 3.78 -12.96
CA PRO A 35 -12.21 3.73 -12.51
C PRO A 35 -13.24 3.56 -13.64
N LEU A 36 -12.91 3.93 -14.88
CA LEU A 36 -13.75 3.76 -16.08
C LEU A 36 -13.21 2.72 -17.09
N MET A 37 -12.14 2.00 -16.71
CA MET A 37 -11.38 1.11 -17.58
C MET A 37 -10.89 1.77 -18.88
N LEU A 38 -10.16 1.01 -19.70
CA LEU A 38 -9.83 1.46 -21.05
C LEU A 38 -11.08 1.38 -21.94
N PRO A 39 -11.31 2.36 -22.83
CA PRO A 39 -12.44 2.33 -23.74
C PRO A 39 -12.43 1.06 -24.61
N HIS A 40 -13.57 0.38 -24.66
CA HIS A 40 -13.84 -0.66 -25.64
C HIS A 40 -14.54 -0.04 -26.85
N ARG A 41 -14.42 -0.69 -28.02
CA ARG A 41 -15.14 -0.29 -29.22
C ARG A 41 -16.05 -1.43 -29.70
N ALA A 42 -17.30 -1.11 -29.98
CA ALA A 42 -18.27 -2.07 -30.51
C ALA A 42 -17.86 -2.49 -31.94
N ASN A 43 -17.67 -3.78 -32.17
CA ASN A 43 -17.29 -4.30 -33.50
C ASN A 43 -18.49 -4.61 -34.40
N ALA A 44 -19.69 -4.67 -33.83
CA ALA A 44 -20.97 -4.88 -34.51
C ALA A 44 -22.07 -4.13 -33.73
N ASP A 45 -23.25 -4.03 -34.34
CA ASP A 45 -24.44 -3.55 -33.65
C ASP A 45 -24.83 -4.60 -32.60
N VAL A 46 -24.92 -4.18 -31.34
CA VAL A 46 -25.20 -5.07 -30.20
C VAL A 46 -26.22 -4.45 -29.27
N LYS A 47 -27.02 -5.28 -28.60
CA LYS A 47 -27.97 -4.83 -27.59
C LYS A 47 -27.42 -5.07 -26.19
N LEU A 48 -27.26 -4.01 -25.39
CA LEU A 48 -26.77 -4.06 -24.01
C LEU A 48 -27.83 -3.57 -23.05
N ALA A 49 -28.28 -4.42 -22.12
CA ALA A 49 -29.30 -4.08 -21.12
C ALA A 49 -30.59 -3.45 -21.71
N GLY A 50 -30.96 -3.86 -22.92
CA GLY A 50 -32.12 -3.31 -23.63
C GLY A 50 -31.83 -2.11 -24.53
N CYS A 51 -30.63 -1.53 -24.47
CA CYS A 51 -30.19 -0.41 -25.30
C CYS A 51 -29.45 -0.88 -26.56
N ASP A 52 -29.78 -0.32 -27.71
CA ASP A 52 -29.07 -0.60 -28.97
C ASP A 52 -27.77 0.22 -29.03
N VAL A 53 -26.64 -0.49 -29.17
CA VAL A 53 -25.30 0.09 -29.25
C VAL A 53 -24.77 -0.13 -30.67
N PRO A 54 -24.69 0.92 -31.50
CA PRO A 54 -24.26 0.77 -32.87
C PRO A 54 -22.76 0.48 -32.96
N LYS A 55 -22.37 -0.19 -34.04
CA LYS A 55 -20.99 -0.48 -34.40
C LYS A 55 -20.15 0.79 -34.39
N GLY A 56 -18.95 0.70 -33.81
CA GLY A 56 -18.01 1.79 -33.72
C GLY A 56 -18.16 2.66 -32.47
N SER A 57 -19.22 2.47 -31.67
CA SER A 57 -19.43 3.16 -30.40
C SER A 57 -18.33 2.85 -29.38
N ASN A 58 -17.94 3.86 -28.59
CA ASN A 58 -17.05 3.70 -27.44
C ASN A 58 -17.86 3.28 -26.22
N VAL A 59 -17.41 2.22 -25.55
CA VAL A 59 -18.04 1.64 -24.36
C VAL A 59 -17.05 1.71 -23.21
N LEU A 60 -17.47 2.33 -22.10
CA LEU A 60 -16.70 2.46 -20.87
C LEU A 60 -17.34 1.63 -19.77
N VAL A 61 -16.52 0.94 -18.98
CA VAL A 61 -17.00 0.13 -17.85
C VAL A 61 -16.71 0.88 -16.57
N ASN A 62 -17.75 1.35 -15.90
CA ASN A 62 -17.62 2.08 -14.64
C ASN A 62 -17.39 1.12 -13.47
N VAL A 63 -16.15 0.62 -13.34
CA VAL A 63 -15.76 -0.29 -12.27
C VAL A 63 -15.82 0.38 -10.89
N TRP A 64 -15.64 1.70 -10.83
CA TRP A 64 -15.76 2.46 -9.57
C TRP A 64 -17.18 2.39 -8.99
N ALA A 65 -18.20 2.49 -9.84
CA ALA A 65 -19.59 2.36 -9.43
C ALA A 65 -19.95 0.92 -9.05
N ILE A 66 -19.48 -0.07 -9.83
CA ILE A 66 -19.70 -1.49 -9.53
C ILE A 66 -19.13 -1.86 -8.16
N ALA A 67 -17.89 -1.42 -7.88
CA ALA A 67 -17.18 -1.70 -6.63
C ALA A 67 -17.81 -1.03 -5.39
N ARG A 68 -18.78 -0.13 -5.58
CA ARG A 68 -19.49 0.61 -4.53
C ARG A 68 -20.99 0.37 -4.52
N ASN A 69 -21.50 -0.50 -5.39
CA ASN A 69 -22.91 -0.77 -5.49
C ASN A 69 -23.40 -1.39 -4.17
N PRO A 70 -24.33 -0.75 -3.43
CA PRO A 70 -24.83 -1.28 -2.15
C PRO A 70 -25.60 -2.59 -2.30
N ALA A 71 -26.12 -2.91 -3.49
CA ALA A 71 -26.73 -4.19 -3.78
C ALA A 71 -25.73 -5.36 -3.82
N VAL A 72 -24.44 -5.05 -3.96
CA VAL A 72 -23.34 -6.03 -4.06
C VAL A 72 -22.40 -5.96 -2.86
N TRP A 73 -22.12 -4.74 -2.36
CA TRP A 73 -21.14 -4.47 -1.32
C TRP A 73 -21.76 -3.76 -0.12
N ASN A 74 -21.67 -4.37 1.07
CA ASN A 74 -22.08 -3.74 2.32
C ASN A 74 -21.09 -2.64 2.75
N LEU A 75 -21.59 -1.39 2.87
CA LEU A 75 -20.92 -0.16 3.34
C LEU A 75 -19.65 0.28 2.55
N LEU A 76 -19.41 1.60 2.49
CA LEU A 76 -18.19 2.19 1.86
C LEU A 76 -16.94 2.12 2.77
N GLU A 77 -17.01 1.35 3.84
CA GLU A 77 -15.92 1.17 4.79
C GLU A 77 -14.82 0.27 4.20
N PHE A 78 -13.57 0.57 4.54
CA PHE A 78 -12.43 -0.28 4.24
C PHE A 78 -12.41 -1.45 5.23
N ARG A 79 -12.87 -2.63 4.80
CA ARG A 79 -12.92 -3.85 5.62
C ARG A 79 -12.32 -5.06 4.89
N PRO A 80 -10.99 -5.26 4.96
CA PRO A 80 -10.28 -6.36 4.29
C PRO A 80 -10.82 -7.76 4.59
N GLU A 81 -11.34 -7.95 5.81
CA GLU A 81 -11.86 -9.23 6.30
C GLU A 81 -13.04 -9.74 5.46
N ARG A 82 -13.72 -8.88 4.70
CA ARG A 82 -14.82 -9.31 3.82
C ARG A 82 -14.40 -10.37 2.79
N PHE A 83 -13.11 -10.40 2.43
CA PHE A 83 -12.56 -11.32 1.46
C PHE A 83 -12.05 -12.62 2.09
N ALA A 84 -12.24 -12.78 3.41
CA ALA A 84 -11.97 -14.03 4.12
C ALA A 84 -13.08 -15.05 3.88
N ASP A 85 -14.33 -14.58 3.96
CA ASP A 85 -15.53 -15.42 3.91
C ASP A 85 -16.02 -15.66 2.48
N GLU A 86 -15.67 -14.76 1.54
CA GLU A 86 -16.05 -14.84 0.15
C GLU A 86 -14.82 -14.96 -0.77
N ASP A 87 -14.81 -15.99 -1.62
CA ASP A 87 -13.78 -16.18 -2.65
C ASP A 87 -14.02 -15.24 -3.84
N VAL A 88 -13.75 -13.95 -3.63
CA VAL A 88 -13.81 -12.93 -4.68
C VAL A 88 -12.46 -12.84 -5.40
N ASP A 89 -12.49 -13.13 -6.69
CA ASP A 89 -11.32 -13.09 -7.55
C ASP A 89 -11.03 -11.67 -8.10
N MET A 90 -9.75 -11.36 -8.32
CA MET A 90 -9.28 -10.12 -8.96
C MET A 90 -8.83 -10.34 -10.41
N LYS A 91 -8.81 -11.58 -10.90
CA LYS A 91 -8.28 -11.96 -12.22
C LYS A 91 -9.32 -11.80 -13.34
N GLY A 92 -10.50 -11.26 -13.01
CA GLY A 92 -11.56 -10.97 -13.98
C GLY A 92 -12.59 -12.07 -14.13
N HIS A 93 -12.64 -13.05 -13.23
CA HIS A 93 -13.72 -14.05 -13.17
C HIS A 93 -14.94 -13.58 -12.37
N ASP A 94 -14.72 -12.70 -11.38
CA ASP A 94 -15.79 -12.11 -10.58
C ASP A 94 -16.06 -10.65 -11.00
N PHE A 95 -17.25 -10.40 -11.54
CA PHE A 95 -17.64 -9.07 -12.01
C PHE A 95 -17.92 -8.06 -10.89
N ARG A 96 -17.97 -8.50 -9.63
CA ARG A 96 -18.11 -7.61 -8.48
C ARG A 96 -16.83 -6.82 -8.22
N LEU A 97 -15.67 -7.33 -8.64
CA LEU A 97 -14.35 -6.74 -8.44
C LEU A 97 -13.49 -6.85 -9.70
N LEU A 98 -13.38 -5.75 -10.46
CA LEU A 98 -12.71 -5.73 -11.77
C LEU A 98 -11.52 -4.76 -11.86
N PRO A 99 -10.54 -4.79 -10.93
CA PRO A 99 -9.45 -3.81 -10.92
C PRO A 99 -8.51 -3.92 -12.14
N PHE A 100 -8.51 -5.07 -12.81
CA PHE A 100 -7.70 -5.36 -14.00
C PHE A 100 -8.54 -5.64 -15.26
N GLY A 101 -9.85 -5.36 -15.21
CA GLY A 101 -10.80 -5.74 -16.25
C GLY A 101 -11.07 -7.25 -16.31
N ALA A 102 -11.73 -7.69 -17.39
CA ALA A 102 -12.10 -9.09 -17.62
C ALA A 102 -12.12 -9.44 -19.12
N GLY A 103 -12.22 -10.73 -19.42
CA GLY A 103 -12.37 -11.26 -20.78
C GLY A 103 -11.14 -11.04 -21.67
N ARG A 104 -11.35 -10.90 -22.99
CA ARG A 104 -10.25 -10.87 -23.99
C ARG A 104 -9.26 -9.72 -23.83
N ARG A 105 -9.63 -8.65 -23.13
CA ARG A 105 -8.80 -7.45 -22.91
C ARG A 105 -8.47 -7.25 -21.43
N VAL A 106 -8.53 -8.32 -20.64
CA VAL A 106 -8.02 -8.33 -19.27
C VAL A 106 -6.55 -7.90 -19.25
N CYS A 107 -6.15 -7.17 -18.21
CA CYS A 107 -4.79 -6.69 -18.08
C CYS A 107 -3.79 -7.87 -18.17
N PRO A 108 -2.85 -7.88 -19.13
CA PRO A 108 -1.85 -8.94 -19.21
C PRO A 108 -0.90 -8.96 -18.00
N GLY A 109 -0.79 -7.83 -17.29
CA GLY A 109 0.02 -7.68 -16.09
C GLY A 109 -0.71 -7.96 -14.76
N ALA A 110 -1.96 -8.46 -14.78
CA ALA A 110 -2.77 -8.61 -13.57
C ALA A 110 -2.08 -9.44 -12.47
N GLN A 111 -1.55 -10.62 -12.81
CA GLN A 111 -0.86 -11.48 -11.84
C GLN A 111 0.39 -10.80 -11.24
N LEU A 112 1.18 -10.15 -12.10
CA LEU A 112 2.37 -9.44 -11.66
C LEU A 112 2.00 -8.30 -10.71
N GLY A 113 0.98 -7.50 -11.05
CA GLY A 113 0.51 -6.41 -10.22
C GLY A 113 0.00 -6.87 -8.85
N ILE A 114 -0.80 -7.93 -8.81
CA ILE A 114 -1.30 -8.52 -7.56
C ILE A 114 -0.14 -8.97 -6.66
N ASN A 115 0.81 -9.73 -7.23
CA ASN A 115 1.95 -10.25 -6.49
C ASN A 115 2.88 -9.14 -6.00
N MET A 116 3.11 -8.11 -6.82
CA MET A 116 3.94 -6.96 -6.45
C MET A 116 3.31 -6.17 -5.31
N VAL A 117 2.01 -5.86 -5.38
CA VAL A 117 1.31 -5.11 -4.32
C VAL A 117 1.32 -5.89 -3.01
N GLN A 118 1.03 -7.19 -3.05
CA GLN A 118 1.09 -8.05 -1.87
C GLN A 118 2.51 -8.05 -1.27
N SER A 119 3.53 -8.33 -2.08
CA SER A 119 4.92 -8.37 -1.63
C SER A 119 5.37 -7.03 -1.06
N MET A 120 5.10 -5.91 -1.74
CA MET A 120 5.47 -4.57 -1.26
C MET A 120 4.77 -4.24 0.06
N LEU A 121 3.47 -4.49 0.16
CA LEU A 121 2.72 -4.31 1.40
C LEU A 121 3.32 -5.15 2.54
N GLY A 122 3.67 -6.41 2.24
CA GLY A 122 4.33 -7.31 3.18
C GLY A 122 5.65 -6.72 3.71
N HIS A 123 6.52 -6.28 2.81
CA HIS A 123 7.78 -5.65 3.18
C HIS A 123 7.58 -4.36 3.99
N LEU A 124 6.65 -3.50 3.58
CA LEU A 124 6.37 -2.23 4.26
C LEU A 124 5.84 -2.45 5.69
N LEU A 125 4.93 -3.40 5.88
CA LEU A 125 4.36 -3.72 7.20
C LEU A 125 5.36 -4.45 8.11
N HIS A 126 6.21 -5.30 7.54
CA HIS A 126 7.25 -6.02 8.27
C HIS A 126 8.34 -5.07 8.77
N GLN A 127 8.78 -4.13 7.93
CA GLN A 127 10.00 -3.34 8.17
C GLN A 127 9.73 -2.06 8.95
N PHE A 128 8.54 -1.48 8.79
CA PHE A 128 8.20 -0.17 9.33
C PHE A 128 7.04 -0.23 10.34
N ARG A 129 7.01 0.75 11.24
CA ARG A 129 5.82 1.14 12.00
C ARG A 129 5.30 2.43 11.39
N TRP A 130 3.99 2.51 11.26
CA TRP A 130 3.31 3.62 10.63
C TRP A 130 2.54 4.39 11.69
N GLU A 131 2.82 5.68 11.80
CA GLU A 131 2.12 6.58 12.72
C GLU A 131 1.55 7.76 11.93
N ARG A 132 0.32 8.16 12.27
CA ARG A 132 -0.33 9.31 11.64
C ARG A 132 0.27 10.57 12.24
N ARG A 133 0.76 11.50 11.41
CA ARG A 133 1.14 12.82 11.89
C ARG A 133 -0.13 13.63 12.16
N THR A 134 -0.62 13.59 13.40
CA THR A 134 -1.75 14.42 13.82
C THR A 134 -1.28 15.87 13.88
N ARG A 135 -1.74 16.73 12.96
CA ARG A 135 -1.61 18.18 13.18
C ARG A 135 -2.58 18.55 14.30
N ILE A 136 -2.07 19.15 15.37
CA ILE A 136 -2.89 19.85 16.35
C ILE A 136 -3.52 21.02 15.59
N ILE A 137 -4.77 20.89 15.17
CA ILE A 137 -5.53 22.03 14.65
C ILE A 137 -5.92 22.83 15.89
N SER A 138 -5.23 23.94 16.14
CA SER A 138 -5.72 24.93 17.09
C SER A 138 -6.98 25.57 16.51
N GLN A 139 -8.11 25.29 17.17
CA GLN A 139 -9.46 25.86 17.03
C GLN A 139 -10.29 25.44 15.79
N PRO A 140 -11.55 24.98 15.99
CA PRO A 140 -12.47 24.74 14.89
C PRO A 140 -12.97 26.06 14.32
N ALA A 141 -12.58 26.40 13.09
CA ALA A 141 -13.27 27.44 12.33
C ALA A 141 -14.65 26.92 11.88
N PRO A 142 -15.72 27.74 11.92
CA PRO A 142 -17.07 27.30 11.60
C PRO A 142 -17.19 26.75 10.18
N PHE A 143 -17.90 25.63 10.07
CA PHE A 143 -18.02 24.70 8.93
C PHE A 143 -18.60 25.30 7.62
N PHE A 144 -18.93 26.59 7.58
CA PHE A 144 -19.59 27.23 6.43
C PHE A 144 -18.75 28.31 5.72
N SER A 145 -17.42 28.17 5.71
CA SER A 145 -16.60 28.94 4.77
C SER A 145 -16.28 28.12 3.52
N LEU A 146 -16.62 28.66 2.34
CA LEU A 146 -16.23 28.15 1.02
C LEU A 146 -14.71 27.99 0.83
N SER A 147 -13.89 28.53 1.75
CA SER A 147 -12.46 28.22 1.86
C SER A 147 -12.16 26.76 2.25
N ALA A 148 -13.15 25.98 2.73
CA ALA A 148 -12.96 24.61 3.18
C ALA A 148 -12.65 23.63 2.03
N VAL A 149 -12.99 23.96 0.78
CA VAL A 149 -12.56 23.16 -0.39
C VAL A 149 -11.03 23.20 -0.55
N SER A 150 -10.38 24.24 -0.04
CA SER A 150 -8.92 24.34 0.02
C SER A 150 -8.32 23.49 1.15
N SER A 151 -9.11 22.89 2.05
CA SER A 151 -8.61 22.16 3.23
C SER A 151 -8.35 20.67 3.01
N LEU A 152 -8.69 20.11 1.84
CA LEU A 152 -8.16 18.80 1.42
C LEU A 152 -6.75 18.90 0.80
N SER A 153 -6.07 20.05 0.95
CA SER A 153 -4.78 20.33 0.33
C SER A 153 -3.55 19.69 1.00
N SER A 154 -3.70 18.95 2.08
CA SER A 154 -2.58 18.26 2.73
C SER A 154 -2.83 16.74 2.76
N PRO A 155 -2.07 15.93 2.00
CA PRO A 155 -2.20 14.48 2.08
C PRO A 155 -1.91 14.02 3.51
N ALA A 156 -2.69 13.05 4.00
CA ALA A 156 -2.45 12.42 5.29
C ALA A 156 -1.00 11.94 5.33
N THR A 157 -0.18 12.62 6.12
CA THR A 157 1.25 12.32 6.21
C THR A 157 1.43 11.24 7.26
N SER A 158 1.72 10.02 6.84
CA SER A 158 2.18 8.95 7.74
C SER A 158 3.70 9.00 7.86
N ILE A 159 4.22 8.94 9.08
CA ILE A 159 5.66 8.77 9.31
C ILE A 159 5.92 7.27 9.44
N ALA A 160 6.82 6.75 8.59
CA ALA A 160 7.30 5.38 8.68
C ALA A 160 8.60 5.35 9.48
N SER A 161 8.60 4.71 10.65
CA SER A 161 9.81 4.47 11.45
C SER A 161 10.25 3.01 11.31
N ARG A 162 11.56 2.75 11.14
CA ARG A 162 12.06 1.36 11.07
C ARG A 162 11.83 0.64 12.39
N ARG A 163 11.34 -0.60 12.34
CA ARG A 163 11.24 -1.44 13.54
C ARG A 163 12.63 -1.71 14.11
N ALA A 164 12.79 -1.54 15.43
CA ALA A 164 14.08 -1.72 16.12
C ALA A 164 14.70 -3.12 15.93
N ALA A 165 13.87 -4.16 15.78
CA ALA A 165 14.33 -5.52 15.49
C ALA A 165 15.00 -5.64 14.11
N CYS A 166 14.48 -4.93 13.11
CA CYS A 166 15.07 -4.88 11.78
C CYS A 166 16.32 -4.00 11.72
N LEU A 167 16.31 -2.85 12.41
CA LEU A 167 17.48 -1.96 12.48
C LEU A 167 18.75 -2.72 12.94
N ARG A 168 18.60 -3.65 13.90
CA ARG A 168 19.68 -4.54 14.35
C ARG A 168 20.18 -5.48 13.25
N GLN A 169 19.29 -6.02 12.40
CA GLN A 169 19.67 -6.88 11.28
C GLN A 169 20.45 -6.12 10.21
N THR A 170 20.02 -4.89 9.87
CA THR A 170 20.75 -4.02 8.94
C THR A 170 22.12 -3.63 9.47
N LEU A 171 22.23 -3.30 10.77
CA LEU A 171 23.51 -3.00 11.42
C LEU A 171 24.45 -4.21 11.45
N THR A 172 23.95 -5.42 11.71
CA THR A 172 24.77 -6.63 11.56
C THR A 172 25.19 -6.88 10.12
N SER A 173 24.31 -6.67 9.14
CA SER A 173 24.65 -6.84 7.72
C SER A 173 25.70 -5.83 7.25
N LEU A 174 25.63 -4.57 7.70
CA LEU A 174 26.66 -3.56 7.43
C LEU A 174 27.99 -3.90 8.10
N ASN A 175 27.96 -4.44 9.33
CA ASN A 175 29.16 -4.94 10.01
C ASN A 175 29.76 -6.19 9.31
N ASP A 176 28.92 -7.03 8.71
CA ASP A 176 29.39 -8.19 7.93
C ASP A 176 29.95 -7.75 6.58
N LEU A 177 29.34 -6.76 5.90
CA LEU A 177 29.87 -6.19 4.66
C LEU A 177 31.20 -5.45 4.88
N THR A 178 31.36 -4.74 6.00
CA THR A 178 32.65 -4.11 6.35
C THR A 178 33.72 -5.13 6.71
N LYS A 179 33.37 -6.26 7.32
CA LYS A 179 34.27 -7.40 7.49
C LYS A 179 34.65 -8.04 6.16
N ILE A 180 33.69 -8.26 5.26
CA ILE A 180 33.94 -8.80 3.91
C ILE A 180 34.84 -7.85 3.12
N ASN A 181 34.56 -6.54 3.16
CA ASN A 181 35.37 -5.53 2.49
C ASN A 181 36.82 -5.53 3.04
N ARG A 182 37.01 -5.66 4.36
CA ARG A 182 38.35 -5.83 4.97
C ARG A 182 39.05 -7.12 4.57
N ILE A 183 38.32 -8.20 4.32
CA ILE A 183 38.88 -9.49 3.86
C ILE A 183 39.31 -9.38 2.38
N VAL A 184 38.50 -8.73 1.54
CA VAL A 184 38.74 -8.63 0.09
C VAL A 184 39.82 -7.59 -0.24
N HIS A 185 39.88 -6.49 0.50
CA HIS A 185 40.76 -5.35 0.17
C HIS A 185 41.93 -5.17 1.15
N GLY A 186 42.06 -6.00 2.19
CA GLY A 186 43.09 -5.89 3.21
C GLY A 186 42.99 -4.59 4.05
N PRO A 187 43.86 -4.42 5.06
CA PRO A 187 43.77 -3.29 6.00
C PRO A 187 44.11 -1.91 5.39
N ALA A 188 44.54 -1.84 4.13
CA ALA A 188 45.28 -0.70 3.59
C ALA A 188 44.63 -0.03 2.36
N ALA A 189 43.34 -0.21 2.11
CA ALA A 189 42.61 0.58 1.11
C ALA A 189 41.85 1.75 1.78
N GLY A 190 42.57 2.79 2.20
CA GLY A 190 42.04 4.15 2.09
C GLY A 190 42.11 4.56 0.61
N LEU A 191 41.26 5.41 0.02
CA LEU A 191 40.25 6.35 0.46
C LEU A 191 39.21 6.44 -0.66
N LEU A 192 37.96 6.77 -0.33
CA LEU A 192 37.29 7.97 -0.85
C LEU A 192 36.31 8.44 0.23
N THR A 193 36.84 9.21 1.17
CA THR A 193 36.04 10.14 1.96
C THR A 193 35.54 11.23 1.02
N ASN A 194 34.29 11.15 0.58
CA ASN A 194 33.57 12.37 0.22
C ASN A 194 32.85 12.87 1.48
N SER A 195 33.53 13.83 2.09
CA SER A 195 32.99 14.79 3.05
C SER A 195 31.76 15.49 2.48
N THR A 196 30.55 15.06 2.85
CA THR A 196 29.43 15.95 3.25
C THR A 196 28.25 15.11 3.75
N LEU A 197 28.34 14.70 5.01
CA LEU A 197 27.21 14.82 5.95
C LEU A 197 27.83 14.80 7.33
N SER A 198 27.85 15.99 7.90
CA SER A 198 28.35 16.40 9.19
C SER A 198 28.03 15.42 10.32
N GLN A 199 29.00 15.36 11.23
CA GLN A 199 29.00 14.63 12.49
C GLN A 199 27.88 15.05 13.47
N PRO A 200 27.68 14.27 14.55
CA PRO A 200 26.46 14.24 15.36
C PRO A 200 26.40 15.40 16.36
N LEU A 201 25.22 15.98 16.55
CA LEU A 201 24.96 16.84 17.71
C LEU A 201 24.37 15.97 18.83
N ILE A 202 25.20 15.67 19.83
CA ILE A 202 24.76 15.31 21.17
C ILE A 202 24.65 16.62 21.98
N ASP A 203 23.63 16.65 22.84
CA ASP A 203 23.30 17.61 23.91
C ASP A 203 22.54 18.89 23.55
N SER A 204 21.22 18.83 23.79
CA SER A 204 20.63 19.71 24.80
C SER A 204 19.52 18.96 25.54
N GLU A 205 19.73 18.78 26.85
CA GLU A 205 18.69 18.43 27.79
C GLU A 205 17.52 19.41 27.63
N THR A 206 16.35 18.90 27.26
CA THR A 206 15.08 19.51 27.63
C THR A 206 14.29 18.48 28.41
N LYS A 207 14.48 18.52 29.74
CA LYS A 207 13.48 18.06 30.70
C LYS A 207 12.15 18.70 30.32
N VAL A 208 11.22 17.89 29.82
CA VAL A 208 9.79 18.24 29.82
C VAL A 208 9.14 17.33 30.86
N PRO A 209 8.47 17.89 31.88
CA PRO A 209 8.03 17.13 33.04
C PRO A 209 6.91 16.17 32.66
N VAL A 210 7.05 14.93 33.13
CA VAL A 210 5.96 13.97 33.19
C VAL A 210 5.06 14.38 34.34
N ALA A 211 3.83 14.80 34.04
CA ALA A 211 2.75 14.88 35.02
C ALA A 211 1.79 13.72 34.78
N PRO A 212 1.30 13.05 35.84
CA PRO A 212 0.46 11.88 35.73
C PRO A 212 -0.98 12.30 35.42
N TRP A 213 -1.66 11.55 34.54
CA TRP A 213 -2.94 10.84 34.74
C TRP A 213 -3.21 10.03 33.46
#